data_AF-A0A4U1L1K8-F1
#
_entry.id   AF-A0A4U1L1K8-F1
#
_cell.length_a   1.000
_cell.length_b   1.000
_cell.length_c   1.000
_cell.angle_alpha   90.00
_cell.angle_beta   90.00
_cell.angle_gamma   90.00
#
_symmetry.space_group_name_H-M   'P 1'
#
loop_
_entity.id
_entity.type
_entity.pdbx_description
1 polymer ?
#
loop_
_entity_poly.entity_id
_entity_poly.type
_entity_poly.pdbx_seq_one_letter_code
_entity_poly.pdbx_strand_id
1 'polypeptide(L)'
;MATLTLSLPDTLDRWVQERVSSGEFATAADLVRTMLERERVRAEKIAAMDRLVAEAIESGISTRSVDEIFAEARRRAAPDAA
;
A
#
# COMPACT_ATOMS: atom_id res chain seq x y z
N MET A 1 -5.44 2.97 25.66
CA MET A 1 -5.79 3.88 24.54
C MET A 1 -4.83 5.06 24.59
N ALA A 2 -4.22 5.43 23.47
CA ALA A 2 -3.40 6.63 23.39
C ALA A 2 -4.29 7.81 22.96
N THR A 3 -4.17 8.95 23.66
CA THR A 3 -4.90 10.17 23.31
C THR A 3 -3.97 11.07 22.51
N LEU A 4 -4.42 11.48 21.32
CA LEU A 4 -3.71 12.39 20.44
C LEU A 4 -4.56 13.65 20.26
N THR A 5 -4.08 14.79 20.76
CA THR A 5 -4.74 16.09 20.57
C THR A 5 -4.12 16.78 19.35
N LEU A 6 -4.96 17.18 18.40
CA LEU A 6 -4.56 17.80 17.14
C LEU A 6 -5.32 19.11 16.99
N SER A 7 -4.61 20.18 16.62
CA SER A 7 -5.26 21.42 16.17
C SER A 7 -5.36 21.41 14.66
N LEU A 8 -6.57 21.65 14.14
CA LEU A 8 -6.85 21.71 12.71
C LEU A 8 -7.18 23.14 12.30
N PRO A 9 -6.81 23.58 11.09
CA PRO A 9 -7.37 24.78 10.48
C PRO A 9 -8.89 24.65 10.33
N ASP A 10 -9.61 25.79 10.42
CA ASP A 10 -11.07 25.84 10.33
C ASP A 10 -11.64 25.17 9.06
N THR A 11 -10.89 25.20 7.95
CA THR A 11 -11.27 24.55 6.70
C THR A 11 -11.31 23.03 6.83
N LEU A 12 -10.36 22.44 7.56
CA LEU A 12 -10.30 21.01 7.78
C LEU A 12 -11.29 20.56 8.86
N ASP A 13 -11.50 21.36 9.90
CA ASP A 13 -12.51 21.05 10.91
C ASP A 13 -13.91 20.97 10.28
N ARG A 14 -14.31 21.97 9.48
CA ARG A 14 -15.60 21.94 8.78
C ARG A 14 -15.78 20.70 7.91
N TRP A 15 -14.74 20.35 7.16
CA TRP A 15 -14.74 19.14 6.33
C TRP A 15 -14.90 17.87 7.16
N VAL A 16 -14.22 17.77 8.31
CA VAL A 16 -14.38 16.64 9.24
C VAL A 16 -15.81 16.58 9.78
N GLN A 17 -16.39 17.72 10.18
CA GLN A 17 -17.77 17.77 10.67
C GLN A 17 -18.78 17.35 9.62
N GLU A 18 -18.59 17.71 8.35
CA GLU A 18 -19.44 17.28 7.23
C GLU A 18 -19.41 15.75 7.05
N ARG A 19 -18.25 15.11 7.20
CA ARG A 19 -18.08 13.65 7.09
C ARG A 19 -18.67 12.89 8.28
N VAL A 20 -18.68 13.50 9.47
CA VAL A 20 -19.38 12.93 10.63
C VAL A 20 -20.89 13.11 10.47
N SER A 21 -21.32 14.29 10.04
CA SER A 21 -22.75 14.62 9.85
C SER A 21 -23.41 13.81 8.72
N SER A 22 -22.65 13.38 7.71
CA SER A 22 -23.15 12.47 6.66
C SER A 22 -23.45 11.06 7.19
N GLY A 23 -23.05 10.74 8.42
CA GLY A 23 -23.20 9.43 9.03
C GLY A 23 -22.17 8.39 8.56
N GLU A 24 -21.20 8.78 7.73
CA GLU A 24 -20.13 7.89 7.27
C GLU A 24 -19.18 7.51 8.41
N PHE A 25 -19.00 8.40 9.40
CA PHE A 25 -18.19 8.17 10.58
C PHE A 25 -18.91 8.64 11.85
N ALA A 26 -18.80 7.87 12.93
CA ALA A 26 -19.45 8.20 14.21
C ALA A 26 -18.77 9.40 14.92
N THR A 27 -17.45 9.55 14.75
CA THR A 27 -16.68 10.62 15.35
C THR A 27 -15.55 11.09 14.43
N ALA A 28 -15.05 12.30 14.67
CA ALA A 28 -13.84 12.81 14.03
C ALA A 28 -12.63 11.90 14.27
N ALA A 29 -12.53 11.30 15.46
CA ALA A 29 -11.44 10.40 15.81
C ALA A 29 -11.48 9.10 14.99
N ASP A 30 -12.66 8.59 14.67
CA ASP A 30 -12.81 7.38 13.84
C ASP A 30 -12.45 7.65 12.38
N LEU A 31 -12.83 8.82 11.86
CA LEU A 31 -12.39 9.29 10.55
C LEU A 31 -10.85 9.36 10.48
N VAL A 32 -10.22 10.06 11.44
CA VAL A 32 -8.77 10.22 11.48
C VAL A 32 -8.05 8.88 11.62
N ARG A 33 -8.55 7.97 12.47
CA ARG A 33 -7.98 6.62 12.60
C ARG A 33 -8.01 5.86 11.28
N THR A 34 -9.17 5.88 10.61
CA THR A 34 -9.33 5.21 9.31
C THR A 34 -8.39 5.80 8.26
N MET A 35 -8.19 7.12 8.25
CA MET A 35 -7.24 7.77 7.34
C MET A 35 -5.80 7.37 7.65
N LEU A 36 -5.40 7.33 8.93
CA LEU A 36 -4.07 6.88 9.33
C LEU A 36 -3.82 5.42 8.96
N GLU A 37 -4.80 4.53 9.16
CA GLU A 37 -4.66 3.12 8.79
C GLU A 37 -4.46 2.95 7.27
N ARG A 38 -5.23 3.70 6.47
CA ARG A 38 -5.07 3.70 5.01
C ARG A 38 -3.71 4.23 4.60
N GLU A 39 -3.24 5.31 5.23
CA GLU A 39 -1.93 5.88 4.93
C GLU A 39 -0.80 4.94 5.32
N ARG A 40 -0.91 4.28 6.48
CA ARG A 40 0.04 3.26 6.93
C ARG A 40 0.15 2.12 5.91
N VAL A 41 -0.98 1.56 5.48
CA VAL A 41 -1.01 0.48 4.49
C VAL A 41 -0.45 0.94 3.14
N ARG A 42 -0.74 2.18 2.72
CA ARG A 42 -0.18 2.75 1.50
C ARG A 42 1.34 2.87 1.59
N ALA A 43 1.85 3.42 2.69
CA ALA A 43 3.28 3.57 2.94
C ALA A 43 4.00 2.20 2.96
N GLU A 44 3.39 1.19 3.60
CA GLU A 44 3.92 -0.18 3.60
C GLU A 44 4.01 -0.78 2.19
N LYS A 45 2.97 -0.58 1.36
CA LYS A 45 2.97 -1.06 -0.03
C LYS A 45 4.04 -0.37 -0.88
N ILE A 46 4.20 0.94 -0.71
CA ILE A 46 5.24 1.71 -1.41
C ILE A 46 6.62 1.20 -0.99
N ALA A 47 6.88 1.09 0.32
CA ALA A 47 8.15 0.58 0.83
C ALA A 47 8.44 -0.86 0.37
N ALA A 48 7.41 -1.72 0.28
CA ALA A 48 7.57 -3.06 -0.28
C ALA A 48 7.96 -3.03 -1.76
N MET A 49 7.31 -2.18 -2.56
CA MET A 49 7.64 -2.00 -3.97
C MET A 49 9.06 -1.44 -4.15
N ASP A 50 9.43 -0.41 -3.38
CA ASP A 50 10.75 0.21 -3.44
C ASP A 50 11.86 -0.81 -3.15
N ARG A 51 11.65 -1.70 -2.19
CA ARG A 51 12.59 -2.80 -1.91
C ARG A 51 12.73 -3.76 -3.10
N LEU A 52 11.62 -4.19 -3.70
CA LEU A 52 11.66 -5.08 -4.86
C LEU A 52 12.34 -4.43 -6.07
N VAL A 53 12.10 -3.13 -6.28
CA VAL A 53 12.75 -2.36 -7.35
C VAL A 53 14.24 -2.22 -7.08
N ALA A 54 14.64 -1.94 -5.83
CA ALA A 54 16.05 -1.87 -5.46
C ALA A 54 16.76 -3.21 -5.69
N GLU A 55 16.15 -4.32 -5.26
CA GLU A 55 16.67 -5.68 -5.49
C GLU A 55 16.79 -5.98 -6.99
N ALA A 56 15.79 -5.63 -7.79
CA ALA A 56 15.82 -5.82 -9.24
C ALA A 56 16.94 -5.00 -9.91
N ILE A 57 17.15 -3.75 -9.49
CA ILE A 57 18.24 -2.90 -9.99
C ILE A 57 19.59 -3.50 -9.62
N GLU A 58 19.76 -3.97 -8.38
CA GLU A 58 21.00 -4.59 -7.91
C GLU A 58 21.28 -5.93 -8.61
N SER A 59 20.23 -6.67 -8.99
CA SER A 59 20.34 -7.93 -9.75
C SER A 59 20.90 -7.75 -11.17
N GLY A 60 20.94 -6.50 -11.66
CA GLY A 60 21.47 -6.15 -12.97
C GLY A 60 20.52 -6.49 -14.13
N ILE A 61 20.95 -6.16 -15.35
CA ILE A 61 20.13 -6.37 -16.55
C ILE A 61 20.23 -7.84 -16.96
N SER A 62 19.08 -8.51 -17.08
CA SER A 62 19.03 -9.87 -17.59
C SER A 62 19.39 -9.93 -19.08
N THR A 63 20.21 -10.90 -19.45
CA THR A 63 20.54 -11.21 -20.85
C THR A 63 19.51 -12.13 -21.52
N ARG A 64 18.52 -12.61 -20.78
CA ARG A 64 17.53 -13.57 -21.26
C ARG A 64 16.49 -12.88 -22.15
N SER A 65 16.16 -13.52 -23.25
CA SER A 65 15.05 -13.12 -24.11
C SER A 65 13.70 -13.50 -23.50
N VAL A 66 12.64 -12.87 -23.99
CA VAL A 66 11.26 -13.17 -23.57
C VAL A 66 10.91 -14.64 -23.79
N ASP A 67 11.35 -15.22 -24.92
CA ASP A 67 11.10 -16.63 -25.26
C ASP A 67 11.77 -17.60 -24.28
N GLU A 68 13.00 -17.29 -23.85
CA GLU A 68 13.73 -18.08 -22.85
C GLU A 68 13.06 -18.01 -21.47
N ILE A 69 12.55 -16.84 -21.08
CA ILE A 69 11.80 -16.66 -19.83
C ILE A 69 10.52 -17.50 -19.85
N PHE A 70 9.75 -17.47 -20.93
CA PHE A 70 8.53 -18.26 -21.06
C PHE A 70 8.82 -19.76 -21.14
N ALA A 71 9.88 -20.17 -21.83
CA ALA A 71 10.31 -21.57 -21.87
C ALA A 71 10.69 -22.07 -20.47
N GLU A 72 11.41 -21.27 -19.69
CA GLU A 72 11.77 -21.62 -18.33
C GLU A 72 10.58 -21.66 -17.37
N ALA A 73 9.66 -20.68 -17.47
CA ALA A 73 8.43 -20.68 -16.68
C ALA A 73 7.58 -21.93 -16.94
N ARG A 74 7.42 -22.34 -18.21
CA ARG A 74 6.71 -23.58 -18.58
C ARG A 74 7.39 -24.83 -18.03
N ARG A 75 8.73 -24.90 -18.05
CA ARG A 75 9.47 -26.02 -17.44
C ARG A 75 9.24 -26.10 -15.93
N ARG A 76 9.23 -24.97 -15.22
CA ARG A 76 8.99 -24.92 -13.76
C ARG A 76 7.55 -25.21 -13.37
N ALA A 77 6.60 -24.88 -14.24
CA ALA A 77 5.17 -25.13 -14.02
C ALA A 77 4.72 -26.54 -14.46
N ALA A 78 5.57 -27.28 -15.18
CA ALA A 78 5.29 -28.68 -15.45
C ALA A 78 5.30 -29.44 -14.11
N PRO A 79 4.24 -30.21 -13.79
CA PRO A 79 4.23 -31.01 -12.57
C PRO A 79 5.41 -31.98 -12.62
N ASP A 80 6.14 -32.10 -11.51
CA ASP A 80 7.16 -33.13 -11.34
C ASP A 80 6.54 -34.47 -11.79
N ALA A 81 7.08 -35.04 -12.84
CA ALA A 81 6.70 -36.38 -13.29
C ALA A 81 7.14 -37.35 -12.19
N ALA A 82 6.19 -37.71 -11.33
CA ALA A 82 6.28 -38.81 -10.38
C ALA A 82 6.42 -40.15 -11.11
#